data_AF-A0AAV4NJF0-F1
#
_entry.id   AF-A0AAV4NJF0-F1
#
_cell.length_a   1.000
_cell.length_b   1.000
_cell.length_c   1.000
_cell.angle_alpha   90.00
_cell.angle_beta   90.00
_cell.angle_gamma   90.00
#
_symmetry.space_group_name_H-M   'P 1'
#
loop_
_entity.id
_entity.type
_entity.pdbx_description
1 polymer ?
#
loop_
_entity_poly.entity_id
_entity_poly.type
_entity_poly.pdbx_seq_one_letter_code
_entity_poly.pdbx_strand_id
1 'polypeptide(L)'
;MATVKLVEERYVWPGIKADVRTWAQQCLACQRSKVTRHTQSKLGAFIPSNARFEHVHIDIVGPLPPSEGFHYCLTCVDRFS
;
A
#
# COMPACT_ATOMS: atom_id res chain seq x y z
N MET A 1 -10.94 18.35 -9.11
CA MET A 1 -11.59 17.05 -9.41
C MET A 1 -12.23 17.17 -10.79
N ALA A 2 -11.87 16.31 -11.75
CA ALA A 2 -12.30 16.43 -13.14
C ALA A 2 -13.83 16.45 -13.29
N THR A 3 -14.53 15.60 -12.53
CA THR A 3 -15.99 15.51 -12.52
C THR A 3 -16.68 16.84 -12.16
N VAL A 4 -16.12 17.64 -11.25
CA VAL A 4 -16.71 18.96 -10.90
C VAL A 4 -16.73 19.87 -12.13
N LYS A 5 -15.61 19.97 -12.86
CA LYS A 5 -15.51 20.82 -14.04
C LYS A 5 -16.52 20.40 -15.12
N LEU A 6 -16.61 19.10 -15.40
CA LEU A 6 -17.52 18.54 -16.41
C LEU A 6 -19.00 18.82 -16.09
N VAL A 7 -19.38 18.82 -14.81
CA VAL A 7 -20.78 19.09 -14.40
C VAL A 7 -21.07 20.59 -14.45
N GLU A 8 -20.12 21.44 -14.05
CA GLU A 8 -20.24 22.91 -14.12
C GLU A 8 -20.31 23.45 -15.56
N GLU A 9 -19.80 22.71 -16.55
CA GLU A 9 -19.93 23.07 -17.97
C GLU A 9 -21.38 23.01 -18.49
N ARG A 10 -22.26 22.27 -17.81
CA ARG A 10 -23.62 21.98 -18.30
C ARG A 10 -24.74 22.42 -17.36
N TYR A 11 -24.44 22.58 -16.08
CA TYR A 11 -25.45 22.83 -15.05
C TYR A 11 -24.97 23.85 -14.02
N VAL A 12 -25.90 24.56 -13.39
CA VAL A 12 -25.59 25.55 -12.35
C VAL A 12 -26.63 25.51 -11.24
N TRP A 13 -26.15 25.40 -10.00
CA TRP A 13 -26.96 25.60 -8.78
C TRP A 13 -26.07 25.95 -7.58
N PRO A 14 -26.61 26.58 -6.53
CA PRO A 14 -25.86 26.83 -5.30
C PRO A 14 -25.40 25.52 -4.66
N GLY A 15 -24.09 25.34 -4.49
CA GLY A 15 -23.54 24.14 -3.86
C GLY A 15 -23.10 23.01 -4.80
N ILE A 16 -23.23 23.18 -6.13
CA ILE A 16 -22.84 22.18 -7.15
C ILE A 16 -21.50 21.49 -6.91
N LYS A 17 -20.47 22.25 -6.53
CA LYS A 17 -19.13 21.69 -6.23
C LYS A 17 -19.14 20.74 -5.03
N ALA A 18 -19.92 21.05 -4.00
CA ALA A 18 -20.03 20.24 -2.79
C ALA A 18 -20.77 18.94 -3.10
N ASP A 19 -21.92 19.03 -3.78
CA ASP A 19 -22.74 17.87 -4.11
C ASP A 19 -21.99 16.88 -5.01
N VAL A 20 -21.33 17.38 -6.07
CA VAL A 20 -20.55 16.53 -6.99
C VAL A 20 -19.39 15.86 -6.28
N ARG A 21 -18.73 16.53 -5.32
CA ARG A 21 -17.68 15.92 -4.48
C ARG A 21 -18.26 14.83 -3.59
N THR A 22 -19.35 15.11 -2.88
CA THR A 22 -20.01 14.14 -2.00
C THR A 22 -20.44 12.90 -2.79
N TRP A 23 -21.07 13.09 -3.94
CA TRP A 23 -21.46 12.00 -4.83
C TRP A 23 -20.26 11.15 -5.29
N ALA A 24 -19.20 11.80 -5.78
CA ALA A 24 -18.01 11.08 -6.24
C ALA A 24 -17.29 10.35 -5.10
N GLN A 25 -17.32 10.90 -3.89
CA GLN A 25 -16.78 10.28 -2.68
C GLN A 25 -17.60 9.06 -2.24
N GLN A 26 -18.91 9.05 -2.45
CA GLN A 26 -19.81 7.94 -2.09
C GLN A 26 -19.85 6.82 -3.14
N CYS A 27 -19.33 7.05 -4.35
CA CYS A 27 -19.33 6.06 -5.43
C CYS A 27 -18.42 4.85 -5.09
N LEU A 28 -19.04 3.68 -4.85
CA LEU A 28 -18.33 2.45 -4.50
C LEU A 28 -17.32 1.99 -5.56
N ALA A 29 -17.66 2.11 -6.84
CA ALA A 29 -16.75 1.77 -7.93
C ALA A 29 -15.51 2.69 -7.93
N CYS A 30 -15.72 3.99 -7.73
CA CYS A 30 -14.61 4.94 -7.60
C CYS A 30 -13.78 4.67 -6.36
N GLN A 31 -14.39 4.37 -5.21
CA GLN A 31 -13.66 4.03 -3.98
C GLN A 31 -12.78 2.80 -4.15
N ARG A 32 -13.30 1.73 -4.78
CA ARG A 32 -12.57 0.48 -5.02
C ARG A 32 -11.39 0.66 -5.99
N SER A 33 -11.59 1.44 -7.05
CA SER A 33 -10.56 1.65 -8.07
C SER A 33 -9.56 2.74 -7.70
N LYS A 34 -9.91 3.64 -6.78
CA LYS A 34 -9.03 4.70 -6.32
C LYS A 34 -7.97 4.10 -5.42
N VAL A 35 -6.74 4.01 -5.93
CA VAL A 35 -5.57 3.68 -5.12
C VAL A 35 -5.37 4.78 -4.08
N THR A 36 -5.87 4.56 -2.87
CA THR A 36 -5.46 5.34 -1.70
C THR A 36 -4.02 4.97 -1.41
N ARG A 37 -3.07 5.83 -1.83
CA ARG A 37 -1.70 5.75 -1.35
C ARG A 37 -1.76 6.05 0.15
N HIS A 38 -1.88 4.99 0.95
CA HIS A 38 -1.99 5.10 2.39
C HIS A 38 -0.82 5.93 2.93
N THR A 39 -1.13 6.74 3.94
CA THR A 39 -0.21 7.47 4.79
C THR A 39 1.03 6.62 5.03
N GLN A 40 2.22 7.11 4.69
CA GLN A 40 3.46 6.46 5.11
C GLN A 40 3.42 6.43 6.64
N SER A 41 3.08 5.29 7.22
CA SER A 41 3.25 5.05 8.64
C SER A 41 4.72 5.24 8.96
N LYS A 42 5.01 5.98 10.03
CA LYS A 42 6.39 6.11 10.51
C LYS A 42 6.95 4.70 10.72
N LEU A 43 8.19 4.49 10.28
CA LEU A 43 8.91 3.26 10.57
C LEU A 43 8.86 3.03 12.09
N GLY A 44 8.36 1.87 12.51
CA GLY A 44 8.39 1.48 13.91
C GLY A 44 9.83 1.37 14.39
N ALA A 45 10.11 1.82 15.62
CA ALA A 45 11.39 1.55 16.24
C ALA A 45 11.47 0.05 16.54
N PHE A 46 12.44 -0.64 15.95
CA PHE A 46 12.72 -2.03 16.27
C PHE A 46 13.62 -2.10 17.50
N ILE A 47 13.21 -2.87 18.51
CA ILE A 47 14.02 -3.14 19.69
C ILE A 47 15.06 -4.20 19.32
N PRO A 48 16.36 -3.99 19.60
CA PRO A 48 17.39 -5.02 19.45
C PRO A 48 17.05 -6.26 20.29
N SER A 49 17.36 -7.45 19.79
CA SER A 49 17.25 -8.68 20.60
C SER A 49 18.29 -8.66 21.72
N ASN A 50 17.89 -9.08 22.91
CA ASN A 50 18.76 -9.15 24.09
C ASN A 50 19.51 -10.48 24.20
N ALA A 51 19.13 -11.49 23.39
CA ALA A 51 19.79 -12.79 23.35
C ALA A 51 19.83 -13.40 21.94
N ARG A 52 20.81 -14.29 21.72
CA ARG A 52 20.92 -15.11 20.50
C ARG A 52 19.65 -15.92 20.28
N PHE A 53 19.20 -16.03 19.04
CA PHE A 53 18.03 -16.81 18.64
C PHE A 53 16.68 -16.34 19.22
N GLU A 54 16.62 -15.15 19.83
CA GLU A 54 15.36 -14.57 20.30
C GLU A 54 14.44 -14.20 19.12
N HIS A 55 15.04 -13.65 18.05
CA HIS A 55 14.34 -13.29 16.82
C HIS A 55 15.14 -13.75 15.59
N VAL A 56 14.55 -14.66 14.80
CA VAL A 56 15.13 -15.12 13.53
C VAL A 56 14.24 -14.68 12.37
N HIS A 57 14.81 -13.92 11.45
CA HIS A 57 14.16 -13.54 10.21
C HIS A 57 14.35 -14.66 9.18
N ILE A 58 13.24 -15.18 8.65
CA ILE A 58 13.24 -16.24 7.65
C ILE A 58 12.56 -15.69 6.40
N ASP A 59 13.23 -15.75 5.25
CA ASP A 59 12.70 -15.28 3.97
C ASP A 59 13.09 -16.19 2.81
N ILE A 60 12.29 -16.17 1.73
CA ILE A 60 12.53 -16.94 0.52
C ILE A 60 12.91 -15.99 -0.62
N VAL A 61 14.13 -16.12 -1.11
CA VAL A 61 14.62 -15.37 -2.27
C VAL A 61 14.36 -16.17 -3.54
N GLY A 62 13.67 -15.59 -4.51
CA GLY A 62 13.53 -16.14 -5.85
C GLY A 62 12.30 -15.65 -6.61
N PRO A 63 12.08 -16.18 -7.83
CA PRO A 63 12.86 -17.25 -8.48
C PRO A 63 14.22 -16.76 -9.00
N LEU A 64 15.25 -17.58 -8.83
CA LEU A 64 16.62 -17.40 -9.33
C LEU A 64 16.89 -18.31 -10.53
N PRO A 65 17.94 -18.05 -11.33
CA PRO A 65 18.43 -19.01 -12.31
C PRO A 65 18.67 -20.38 -11.67
N PRO A 66 18.32 -21.48 -12.35
CA PRO A 66 18.42 -22.82 -11.78
C PRO A 66 19.88 -23.16 -11.44
N SER A 67 20.09 -23.66 -10.23
CA SER A 67 21.32 -24.35 -9.83
C SER A 67 20.94 -25.72 -9.33
N GLU A 68 21.40 -26.78 -10.02
CA GLU A 68 21.08 -28.17 -9.67
C GLU A 68 19.57 -28.47 -9.53
N GLY A 69 18.73 -27.75 -10.29
CA GLY A 69 17.26 -27.89 -10.24
C GLY A 69 16.58 -27.06 -9.15
N PHE A 70 17.32 -26.29 -8.35
CA PHE A 70 16.77 -25.38 -7.34
C PHE A 70 16.68 -23.95 -7.87
N HIS A 71 15.60 -23.24 -7.52
CA HIS A 71 15.29 -21.87 -7.96
C HIS A 71 15.12 -20.88 -6.80
N TYR A 72 15.17 -21.33 -5.57
CA TYR A 72 14.87 -20.53 -4.39
C TYR A 72 15.94 -20.73 -3.33
N CYS A 73 16.22 -19.67 -2.59
CA CYS A 73 17.12 -19.69 -1.45
C CYS A 73 16.34 -19.32 -0.18
N LEU A 74 16.40 -20.18 0.83
CA LEU A 74 15.90 -19.87 2.17
C LEU A 74 16.98 -19.09 2.91
N THR A 75 16.69 -17.86 3.30
CA THR A 75 17.57 -17.05 4.15
C THR A 75 17.07 -17.10 5.58
N CYS A 76 17.97 -17.34 6.52
CA CYS A 76 17.69 -17.36 7.95
C CYS A 76 18.73 -16.45 8.64
N VAL A 77 18.28 -15.36 9.26
CA VAL A 77 19.14 -14.36 9.89
C VAL A 77 18.75 -14.20 11.35
N ASP A 78 19.67 -14.52 12.26
CA ASP A 78 19.52 -14.18 13.68
C ASP A 78 19.69 -12.68 13.85
N ARG A 79 18.75 -12.03 14.53
CA ARG A 79 18.76 -10.58 14.77
C ARG A 79 19.77 -10.19 15.85
N PHE A 80 20.32 -11.14 16.59
CA PHE A 80 21.33 -10.87 17.59
C PHE A 80 22.68 -10.57 16.93
N SER A 81 22.87 -9.34 16.43
CA SER A 81 24.16 -8.70 16.13
C SER A 81 23.98 -7.30 15.57
#